data_AF-A0AAV7T4P2-F1
#
_entry.id   AF-A0AAV7T4P2-F1
#
_cell.length_a   1.000
_cell.length_b   1.000
_cell.length_c   1.000
_cell.angle_alpha   90.00
_cell.angle_beta   90.00
_cell.angle_gamma   90.00
#
_symmetry.space_group_name_H-M   'P 1'
#
loop_
_entity.id
_entity.type
_entity.pdbx_description
1 polymer ?
#
loop_
_entity_poly.entity_id
_entity_poly.type
_entity_poly.pdbx_seq_one_letter_code
_entity_poly.pdbx_strand_id
1 'polypeptide(L)'
;MVSRAPGLASRISLAVKERIWRREFIDIFTLLEIQVEGLDLTTVDKKEEDRRERNRVRKERNFDNWLDAFRIMACIIVEKFPHCAKDLWLYESKIHEAHRQFSGDAWLDYDKGFRLKMQAHPEMEWDEEDVEGYMHKMMVAREARNWTQKGEQPFRGSFQKSRHEKGKPYPKRQPFTQWRGTQAGKTAPAICYKFEKDECSWGAACKFRHVCSACGGGHPASECKRGGSIGTKREKDRKK
;
A
#
# COMPACT_ATOMS: atom_id res chain seq x y z
N MET A 1 42.72 -23.43 8.42
CA MET A 1 42.78 -21.98 8.20
C MET A 1 41.37 -21.43 8.31
N VAL A 2 41.13 -20.43 9.17
CA VAL A 2 39.83 -19.76 9.26
C VAL A 2 39.99 -18.40 8.58
N SER A 3 39.28 -18.16 7.47
CA SER A 3 39.24 -16.86 6.80
C SER A 3 38.03 -16.07 7.28
N ARG A 4 38.23 -14.79 7.63
CA ARG A 4 37.14 -13.91 8.04
C ARG A 4 36.35 -13.47 6.81
N ALA A 5 35.03 -13.64 6.85
CA ALA A 5 34.15 -13.14 5.79
C ALA A 5 34.27 -11.60 5.70
N PRO A 6 34.16 -11.02 4.49
CA PRO A 6 34.11 -9.57 4.35
C PRO A 6 32.90 -9.00 5.11
N GLY A 7 33.07 -7.84 5.74
CA GLY A 7 32.00 -7.18 6.49
C GLY A 7 30.83 -6.81 5.58
N LEU A 8 29.59 -6.81 6.12
CA LEU A 8 28.37 -6.53 5.35
C LEU A 8 28.43 -5.17 4.64
N ALA A 9 29.08 -4.17 5.24
CA ALA A 9 29.22 -2.83 4.67
C ALA A 9 30.46 -2.65 3.76
N SER A 10 31.24 -3.70 3.49
CA SER A 10 32.52 -3.60 2.76
C SER A 10 32.38 -3.15 1.30
N ARG A 11 31.23 -3.45 0.67
CA ARG A 11 30.92 -3.09 -0.72
C ARG A 11 30.25 -1.72 -0.86
N ILE A 12 29.95 -1.06 0.25
CA ILE A 12 29.28 0.25 0.25
C ILE A 12 30.35 1.35 0.17
N SER A 13 30.24 2.23 -0.82
CA SER A 13 31.19 3.33 -1.01
C SER A 13 31.20 4.31 0.16
N LEU A 14 32.33 4.97 0.37
CA LEU A 14 32.47 5.95 1.47
C LEU A 14 31.46 7.09 1.36
N ALA A 15 31.15 7.55 0.14
CA ALA A 15 30.15 8.58 -0.09
C ALA A 15 28.76 8.19 0.44
N VAL A 16 28.33 6.93 0.24
CA VAL A 16 27.06 6.44 0.79
C VAL A 16 27.14 6.32 2.31
N LYS A 17 28.25 5.82 2.86
CA LYS A 17 28.46 5.73 4.31
C LYS A 17 28.39 7.10 4.99
N GLU A 18 29.01 8.12 4.41
CA GLU A 18 28.99 9.49 4.93
C GLU A 18 27.58 10.07 4.99
N ARG A 19 26.74 9.81 3.98
CA ARG A 19 25.34 10.22 3.98
C ARG A 19 24.57 9.55 5.12
N ILE A 20 24.75 8.25 5.33
CA ILE A 20 24.14 7.52 6.45
C ILE A 20 24.62 8.09 7.79
N TRP A 21 25.92 8.38 7.93
CA TRP A 21 26.47 8.99 9.15
C TRP A 21 25.98 10.41 9.41
N ARG A 22 25.63 11.15 8.35
CA ARG A 22 24.95 12.46 8.45
C ARG A 22 23.45 12.33 8.72
N ARG A 23 22.94 11.11 8.93
CA ARG A 23 21.51 10.81 9.10
C ARG A 23 20.66 11.25 7.92
N GLU A 24 21.26 11.35 6.73
CA GLU A 24 20.50 11.57 5.51
C GLU A 24 19.64 10.34 5.24
N PHE A 25 18.37 10.58 4.90
CA PHE A 25 17.44 9.56 4.50
C PHE A 25 17.90 8.93 3.19
N ILE A 26 18.12 7.62 3.24
CA ILE A 26 18.39 6.78 2.09
C ILE A 26 17.31 5.70 2.03
N ASP A 27 16.81 5.41 0.83
CA ASP A 27 15.93 4.26 0.64
C ASP A 27 16.72 2.97 0.92
N ILE A 28 16.39 2.27 2.01
CA ILE A 28 17.25 1.22 2.57
C ILE A 28 17.47 0.07 1.59
N PHE A 29 16.47 -0.24 0.75
CA PHE A 29 16.57 -1.27 -0.29
C PHE A 29 17.66 -0.99 -1.32
N THR A 30 18.10 0.26 -1.49
CA THR A 30 19.22 0.60 -2.36
C THR A 30 20.54 0.01 -1.86
N LEU A 31 20.66 -0.27 -0.57
CA LEU A 31 21.85 -0.91 0.02
C LEU A 31 22.00 -2.37 -0.46
N LEU A 32 20.89 -3.07 -0.66
CA LEU A 32 20.90 -4.42 -1.23
C LEU A 32 21.32 -4.41 -2.70
N GLU A 33 20.85 -3.41 -3.44
CA GLU A 33 21.18 -3.26 -4.85
C GLU A 33 22.68 -2.97 -5.03
N ILE A 34 23.26 -2.11 -4.19
CA ILE A 34 24.72 -1.86 -4.18
C ILE A 34 25.49 -3.15 -3.83
N GLN A 35 25.03 -3.93 -2.84
CA GLN A 35 25.72 -5.16 -2.45
C GLN A 35 25.75 -6.21 -3.56
N VAL A 36 24.64 -6.38 -4.29
CA VAL A 36 24.50 -7.41 -5.32
C VAL A 36 25.20 -6.99 -6.61
N GLU A 37 25.06 -5.72 -7.00
CA GLU A 37 25.51 -5.25 -8.32
C GLU A 37 26.88 -4.54 -8.27
N GLY A 38 27.46 -4.32 -7.07
CA GLY A 38 28.75 -3.67 -6.92
C GLY A 38 28.77 -2.24 -7.46
N LEU A 39 27.62 -1.57 -7.46
CA LEU A 39 27.44 -0.27 -8.08
C LEU A 39 28.24 0.80 -7.34
N ASP A 40 29.21 1.40 -8.03
CA ASP A 40 29.77 2.68 -7.63
C ASP A 40 28.79 3.80 -8.04
N LEU A 41 28.06 4.33 -7.05
CA LEU A 41 27.16 5.47 -7.22
C LEU A 41 27.89 6.79 -7.55
N THR A 42 29.23 6.82 -7.56
CA THR A 42 30.01 8.06 -7.65
C THR A 42 30.63 8.35 -9.01
N THR A 43 30.69 7.37 -9.94
CA THR A 43 31.29 7.59 -11.27
C THR A 43 30.57 6.81 -12.38
N VAL A 44 29.46 7.36 -12.89
CA VAL A 44 28.86 6.81 -14.12
C VAL A 44 28.50 7.96 -15.07
N ASP A 45 28.93 7.81 -16.32
CA ASP A 45 28.47 8.64 -17.44
C ASP A 45 26.92 8.61 -17.47
N LYS A 46 26.25 9.77 -17.49
CA LYS A 46 24.78 9.91 -17.34
C LYS A 46 23.99 8.94 -18.22
N LYS A 47 24.55 8.60 -19.39
CA LYS A 47 23.93 7.70 -20.37
C LYS A 47 23.99 6.23 -19.97
N GLU A 48 25.04 5.81 -19.28
CA GLU A 48 25.18 4.47 -18.68
C GLU A 48 24.37 4.36 -17.38
N GLU A 49 24.31 5.42 -16.58
CA GLU A 49 23.46 5.53 -15.39
C GLU A 49 21.97 5.32 -15.75
N ASP A 50 21.46 6.05 -16.74
CA ASP A 50 20.07 5.92 -17.22
C ASP A 50 19.75 4.53 -17.81
N ARG A 51 20.76 3.82 -18.34
CA ARG A 51 20.59 2.46 -18.87
C ARG A 51 20.57 1.44 -17.73
N ARG A 52 21.43 1.60 -16.73
CA ARG A 52 21.47 0.77 -15.53
C ARG A 52 20.23 0.95 -14.67
N GLU A 53 19.78 2.18 -14.47
CA GLU A 53 18.54 2.51 -13.75
C GLU A 53 17.32 1.83 -14.40
N ARG A 54 17.23 1.85 -15.74
CA ARG A 54 16.17 1.15 -16.50
C ARG A 54 16.21 -0.37 -16.37
N ASN A 55 17.40 -0.94 -16.21
CA ASN A 55 17.61 -2.39 -16.10
C ASN A 55 17.72 -2.87 -14.65
N ARG A 56 17.62 -1.97 -13.68
CA ARG A 56 17.76 -2.27 -12.26
C ARG A 56 16.59 -3.14 -11.82
N VAL A 57 16.89 -4.35 -11.38
CA VAL A 57 15.87 -5.21 -10.78
C VAL A 57 15.63 -4.69 -9.37
N ARG A 58 14.65 -3.80 -9.25
CA ARG A 58 14.29 -3.20 -7.97
C ARG A 58 13.95 -4.31 -6.97
N LYS A 59 14.61 -4.31 -5.82
CA LYS A 59 14.36 -5.34 -4.80
C LYS A 59 12.93 -5.23 -4.27
N GLU A 60 12.30 -6.38 -4.07
CA GLU A 60 10.95 -6.44 -3.50
C GLU A 60 10.94 -5.78 -2.12
N ARG A 61 9.93 -4.96 -1.86
CA ARG A 61 9.76 -4.24 -0.60
C ARG A 61 9.07 -5.12 0.44
N ASN A 62 9.71 -6.21 0.80
CA ASN A 62 9.25 -7.15 1.84
C ASN A 62 10.11 -7.03 3.11
N PHE A 63 9.67 -7.68 4.19
CA PHE A 63 10.35 -7.59 5.49
C PHE A 63 11.74 -8.21 5.47
N ASP A 64 11.94 -9.34 4.78
CA ASP A 64 13.24 -10.01 4.73
C ASP A 64 14.31 -9.14 4.05
N ASN A 65 13.96 -8.55 2.90
CA ASN A 65 14.83 -7.60 2.20
C ASN A 65 15.05 -6.33 3.05
N TRP A 66 14.03 -5.84 3.75
CA TRP A 66 14.22 -4.71 4.67
C TRP A 66 15.19 -5.05 5.80
N LEU A 67 15.08 -6.24 6.40
CA LEU A 67 15.93 -6.70 7.49
C LEU A 67 17.38 -6.86 7.04
N ASP A 68 17.61 -7.46 5.87
CA ASP A 68 18.94 -7.58 5.28
C ASP A 68 19.54 -6.21 4.98
N ALA A 69 18.74 -5.30 4.42
CA ALA A 69 19.16 -3.93 4.17
C ALA A 69 19.48 -3.17 5.47
N PHE A 70 18.67 -3.39 6.51
CA PHE A 70 18.84 -2.80 7.83
C PHE A 70 20.13 -3.25 8.49
N ARG A 71 20.48 -4.53 8.40
CA ARG A 71 21.75 -5.05 8.93
C ARG A 71 22.96 -4.35 8.31
N ILE A 72 22.91 -4.03 7.02
CA ILE A 72 23.96 -3.27 6.33
C ILE A 72 24.04 -1.85 6.90
N MET A 73 22.90 -1.17 6.98
CA MET A 73 22.82 0.19 7.53
C MET A 73 23.31 0.24 8.97
N ALA A 74 22.89 -0.71 9.81
CA ALA A 74 23.33 -0.83 11.20
C ALA A 74 24.84 -1.07 11.31
N CYS A 75 25.42 -1.92 10.47
CA CYS A 75 26.88 -2.09 10.42
C CYS A 75 27.58 -0.77 10.07
N ILE A 76 27.08 -0.03 9.07
CA ILE A 76 27.63 1.29 8.69
C ILE A 76 27.55 2.26 9.86
N ILE A 77 26.40 2.36 10.55
CA ILE A 77 26.23 3.28 11.68
C ILE A 77 27.21 2.93 12.80
N VAL A 78 27.30 1.65 13.18
CA VAL A 78 28.15 1.16 14.27
C VAL A 78 29.65 1.30 13.96
N GLU A 79 30.06 1.31 12.68
CA GLU A 79 31.45 1.64 12.29
C GLU A 79 31.90 3.02 12.82
N LYS A 80 30.98 4.01 12.90
CA LYS A 80 31.29 5.37 13.36
C LYS A 80 30.71 5.71 14.74
N PHE A 81 29.58 5.11 15.10
CA PHE A 81 28.86 5.37 16.34
C PHE A 81 28.56 4.06 17.08
N PRO A 82 29.56 3.42 17.72
CA PRO A 82 29.37 2.12 18.36
C PRO A 82 28.37 2.12 19.51
N HIS A 83 28.15 3.28 20.16
CA HIS A 83 27.22 3.43 21.27
C HIS A 83 25.76 3.20 20.85
N CYS A 84 25.41 3.47 19.59
CA CYS A 84 24.06 3.28 19.04
C CYS A 84 23.70 1.80 18.79
N ALA A 85 24.63 0.85 19.00
CA ALA A 85 24.43 -0.54 18.62
C ALA A 85 23.19 -1.16 19.30
N LYS A 86 23.01 -0.92 20.60
CA LYS A 86 21.83 -1.42 21.35
C LYS A 86 20.53 -0.80 20.82
N ASP A 87 20.56 0.50 20.49
CA ASP A 87 19.38 1.28 20.09
C ASP A 87 18.88 0.84 18.71
N LEU A 88 19.81 0.50 17.81
CA LEU A 88 19.49 -0.07 16.50
C LEU A 88 18.78 -1.44 16.60
N TRP A 89 19.13 -2.27 17.59
CA TRP A 89 18.44 -3.54 17.83
C TRP A 89 17.03 -3.35 18.40
N LEU A 90 16.85 -2.34 19.27
CA LEU A 90 15.53 -1.96 19.78
C LEU A 90 14.64 -1.46 18.64
N TYR A 91 15.18 -0.62 17.75
CA TYR A 91 14.48 -0.16 16.56
C TYR A 91 14.08 -1.32 15.65
N GLU A 92 14.99 -2.24 15.34
CA GLU A 92 14.70 -3.43 14.52
C GLU A 92 13.60 -4.30 15.12
N SER A 93 13.70 -4.57 16.43
CA SER A 93 12.70 -5.35 17.16
C SER A 93 11.31 -4.74 17.05
N LYS A 94 11.22 -3.41 17.14
CA LYS A 94 9.96 -2.65 17.01
C LYS A 94 9.37 -2.71 15.59
N ILE A 95 10.19 -2.59 14.55
CA ILE A 95 9.71 -2.74 13.17
C ILE A 95 9.25 -4.18 12.92
N HIS A 96 9.99 -5.17 13.42
CA HIS A 96 9.63 -6.58 13.33
C HIS A 96 8.31 -6.88 14.07
N GLU A 97 8.12 -6.32 15.26
CA GLU A 97 6.88 -6.43 16.00
C GLU A 97 5.70 -5.82 15.22
N ALA A 98 5.88 -4.63 14.64
CA ALA A 98 4.89 -4.00 13.79
C ALA A 98 4.53 -4.87 12.56
N HIS A 99 5.53 -5.44 11.89
CA HIS A 99 5.33 -6.35 10.76
C HIS A 99 4.52 -7.60 11.16
N ARG A 100 4.73 -8.15 12.36
CA ARG A 100 3.97 -9.31 12.85
C ARG A 100 2.54 -8.95 13.25
N GLN A 101 2.32 -7.78 13.82
CA GLN A 101 1.02 -7.38 14.36
C GLN A 101 0.08 -6.81 13.28
N PHE A 102 0.63 -6.08 12.30
CA PHE A 102 -0.13 -5.35 11.29
C PHE A 102 0.14 -5.91 9.89
N SER A 103 -0.88 -5.94 9.02
CA SER A 103 -0.73 -6.47 7.65
C SER A 103 -0.46 -5.34 6.69
N GLY A 104 0.16 -5.70 5.56
CA GLY A 104 0.53 -4.73 4.54
C GLY A 104 1.75 -3.94 4.99
N ASP A 105 1.86 -2.72 4.49
CA ASP A 105 3.13 -1.99 4.49
C ASP A 105 3.22 -0.92 5.58
N ALA A 106 2.34 -0.95 6.60
CA ALA A 106 2.32 0.07 7.65
C ALA A 106 3.61 0.13 8.47
N TRP A 107 4.26 -1.01 8.71
CA TRP A 107 5.58 -1.08 9.32
C TRP A 107 6.64 -0.37 8.47
N LEU A 108 6.54 -0.47 7.14
CA LEU A 108 7.47 0.16 6.22
C LEU A 108 7.22 1.67 6.08
N ASP A 109 5.95 2.08 6.07
CA ASP A 109 5.57 3.48 6.12
C ASP A 109 5.99 4.16 7.43
N TYR A 110 5.90 3.42 8.55
CA TYR A 110 6.43 3.87 9.83
C TYR A 110 7.96 4.00 9.79
N ASP A 111 8.70 2.98 9.33
CA ASP A 111 10.17 3.05 9.17
C ASP A 111 10.59 4.28 8.35
N LYS A 112 9.93 4.48 7.21
CA LYS A 112 10.19 5.64 6.34
C LYS A 112 9.92 6.95 7.06
N GLY A 113 8.79 7.06 7.75
CA GLY A 113 8.41 8.27 8.50
C GLY A 113 9.40 8.58 9.63
N PHE A 114 9.77 7.58 10.40
CA PHE A 114 10.71 7.70 11.51
C PHE A 114 12.08 8.18 11.04
N ARG A 115 12.65 7.54 9.99
CA ARG A 115 13.97 7.94 9.47
C ARG A 115 13.96 9.32 8.81
N LEU A 116 12.85 9.73 8.20
CA LEU A 116 12.68 11.11 7.71
C LEU A 116 12.61 12.13 8.85
N LYS A 117 11.92 11.80 9.96
CA LYS A 117 11.92 12.65 11.17
C LYS A 117 13.32 12.73 11.77
N MET A 118 14.03 11.63 11.89
CA MET A 118 15.40 11.60 12.42
C MET A 118 16.39 12.43 11.58
N GLN A 119 16.18 12.56 10.27
CA GLN A 119 16.94 13.49 9.43
C GLN A 119 16.61 14.96 9.77
N ALA A 120 15.35 15.28 10.04
CA ALA A 120 14.90 16.64 10.38
C ALA A 120 15.22 17.04 11.83
N HIS A 121 15.38 16.05 12.72
CA HIS A 121 15.59 16.21 14.16
C HIS A 121 16.89 15.48 14.59
N PRO A 122 18.06 16.13 14.48
CA PRO A 122 19.34 15.53 14.84
C PRO A 122 19.46 15.03 16.28
N GLU A 123 18.63 15.57 17.18
CA GLU A 123 18.52 15.18 18.59
C GLU A 123 17.87 13.79 18.79
N MET A 124 17.07 13.32 17.84
CA MET A 124 16.30 12.08 17.97
C MET A 124 17.19 10.85 17.98
N GLU A 125 17.05 9.94 18.93
CA GLU A 125 17.83 8.70 18.97
C GLU A 125 17.07 7.50 18.39
N TRP A 126 17.77 6.38 18.14
CA TRP A 126 17.17 5.18 17.53
C TRP A 126 16.24 4.43 18.50
N ASP A 127 16.42 4.59 19.80
CA ASP A 127 15.59 4.03 20.87
C ASP A 127 14.39 4.93 21.23
N GLU A 128 14.32 6.15 20.69
CA GLU A 128 13.17 7.02 20.91
C GLU A 128 11.90 6.50 20.24
N GLU A 129 10.77 6.68 20.93
CA GLU A 129 9.46 6.28 20.45
C GLU A 129 8.74 7.44 19.75
N ASP A 130 8.64 7.38 18.42
CA ASP A 130 7.64 8.15 17.68
C ASP A 130 6.23 7.54 17.87
N VAL A 131 5.68 7.66 19.09
CA VAL A 131 4.38 7.08 19.48
C VAL A 131 3.26 7.59 18.57
N GLU A 132 3.26 8.89 18.26
CA GLU A 132 2.24 9.50 17.39
C GLU A 132 2.33 8.95 15.97
N GLY A 133 3.53 8.92 15.38
CA GLY A 133 3.73 8.35 14.04
C GLY A 133 3.40 6.86 14.00
N TYR A 134 3.78 6.11 15.04
CA TYR A 134 3.46 4.69 15.18
C TYR A 134 1.95 4.47 15.23
N MET A 135 1.27 5.13 16.17
CA MET A 135 -0.18 5.01 16.32
C MET A 135 -0.90 5.41 15.05
N HIS A 136 -0.53 6.52 14.42
CA HIS A 136 -1.15 6.98 13.18
C HIS A 136 -1.04 5.94 12.06
N LYS A 137 0.18 5.41 11.81
CA LYS A 137 0.40 4.43 10.74
C LYS A 137 -0.28 3.08 11.02
N MET A 138 -0.24 2.62 12.26
CA MET A 138 -0.83 1.33 12.65
C MET A 138 -2.37 1.37 12.72
N MET A 139 -2.97 2.48 13.18
CA MET A 139 -4.43 2.66 13.20
C MET A 139 -5.00 2.67 11.78
N VAL A 140 -4.37 3.37 10.83
CA VAL A 140 -4.78 3.40 9.42
C VAL A 140 -4.76 1.99 8.80
N ALA A 141 -3.73 1.18 9.08
CA ALA A 141 -3.70 -0.21 8.63
C ALA A 141 -4.79 -1.08 9.27
N ARG A 142 -5.09 -0.87 10.56
CA ARG A 142 -6.19 -1.57 11.24
C ARG A 142 -7.55 -1.21 10.63
N GLU A 143 -7.77 0.05 10.29
CA GLU A 143 -8.99 0.50 9.62
C GLU A 143 -9.12 -0.08 8.21
N ALA A 144 -8.03 -0.15 7.45
CA ALA A 144 -8.00 -0.79 6.13
C ALA A 144 -8.35 -2.29 6.19
N ARG A 145 -7.84 -3.01 7.20
CA ARG A 145 -8.25 -4.42 7.51
C ARG A 145 -9.73 -4.53 7.84
N ASN A 146 -10.25 -3.62 8.66
CA ASN A 146 -11.65 -3.63 9.06
C ASN A 146 -12.59 -3.32 7.87
N TRP A 147 -12.18 -2.47 6.94
CA TRP A 147 -12.94 -2.19 5.71
C TRP A 147 -12.95 -3.40 4.76
N THR A 148 -11.80 -4.07 4.57
CA THR A 148 -11.70 -5.29 3.75
C THR A 148 -12.52 -6.43 4.35
N GLN A 149 -12.51 -6.64 5.67
CA GLN A 149 -13.39 -7.61 6.33
C GLN A 149 -14.88 -7.26 6.28
N LYS A 150 -15.26 -5.97 6.31
CA LYS A 150 -16.67 -5.56 6.12
C LYS A 150 -17.15 -5.70 4.67
N GLY A 151 -16.25 -5.62 3.69
CA GLY A 151 -16.54 -5.86 2.27
C GLY A 151 -16.68 -7.34 1.91
N GLU A 152 -16.11 -8.24 2.73
CA GLU A 152 -16.22 -9.69 2.62
C GLU A 152 -17.16 -10.25 3.70
N GLN A 153 -18.37 -9.73 3.82
CA GLN A 153 -19.46 -10.55 4.36
C GLN A 153 -19.87 -11.50 3.23
N PRO A 154 -19.62 -12.83 3.32
CA PRO A 154 -20.34 -13.73 2.45
C PRO A 154 -21.81 -13.50 2.78
N PHE A 155 -22.60 -13.17 1.78
CA PHE A 155 -24.05 -13.13 1.89
C PHE A 155 -24.51 -14.49 2.44
N ARG A 156 -24.64 -14.61 3.77
CA ARG A 156 -25.49 -15.61 4.41
C ARG A 156 -26.92 -15.16 4.15
N GLY A 157 -27.31 -15.23 2.87
CA GLY A 157 -28.70 -15.44 2.54
C GLY A 157 -29.06 -16.74 3.23
N SER A 158 -29.89 -16.65 4.26
CA SER A 158 -30.62 -17.77 4.82
C SER A 158 -31.31 -18.49 3.67
N PHE A 159 -30.68 -19.55 3.18
CA PHE A 159 -31.27 -20.45 2.21
C PHE A 159 -32.35 -21.24 2.96
N GLN A 160 -33.52 -20.62 3.14
CA GLN A 160 -34.72 -21.35 3.49
C GLN A 160 -34.93 -22.34 2.35
N LYS A 161 -34.72 -23.63 2.65
CA LYS A 161 -35.06 -24.73 1.75
C LYS A 161 -36.56 -24.67 1.47
N SER A 162 -36.96 -24.01 0.39
CA SER A 162 -38.28 -24.23 -0.20
C SER A 162 -38.25 -25.60 -0.86
N ARG A 163 -39.10 -26.47 -0.33
CA ARG A 163 -39.38 -27.82 -0.82
C ARG A 163 -39.85 -27.71 -2.27
N HIS A 164 -39.01 -28.13 -3.22
CA HIS A 164 -39.39 -28.18 -4.62
C HIS A 164 -40.41 -29.30 -4.84
N GLU A 165 -41.63 -28.90 -5.19
CA GLU A 165 -42.68 -29.78 -5.69
C GLU A 165 -42.43 -30.05 -7.18
N LYS A 166 -42.40 -31.33 -7.55
CA LYS A 166 -42.07 -31.79 -8.91
C LYS A 166 -43.19 -31.41 -9.88
N GLY A 167 -42.87 -30.70 -10.96
CA GLY A 167 -43.73 -30.68 -12.16
C GLY A 167 -44.05 -29.34 -12.85
N LYS A 168 -43.20 -28.30 -12.82
CA LYS A 168 -43.40 -27.11 -13.68
C LYS A 168 -42.20 -26.83 -14.60
N PRO A 169 -42.42 -26.45 -15.88
CA PRO A 169 -41.33 -26.15 -16.81
C PRO A 169 -40.60 -24.86 -16.41
N TYR A 170 -39.27 -24.87 -16.53
CA TYR A 170 -38.41 -23.70 -16.33
C TYR A 170 -38.74 -22.57 -17.34
N PRO A 171 -38.81 -21.29 -16.94
CA PRO A 171 -38.86 -20.20 -17.90
C PRO A 171 -37.48 -20.02 -18.56
N LYS A 172 -37.48 -19.97 -19.89
CA LYS A 172 -36.30 -19.73 -20.74
C LYS A 172 -35.65 -18.40 -20.35
N ARG A 173 -34.42 -18.44 -19.82
CA ARG A 173 -33.55 -17.27 -19.72
C ARG A 173 -33.08 -16.89 -21.13
N GLN A 174 -33.25 -15.62 -21.49
CA GLN A 174 -32.71 -15.03 -22.72
C GLN A 174 -31.17 -15.00 -22.66
N PRO A 175 -30.48 -14.97 -23.82
CA PRO A 175 -29.04 -15.18 -23.88
C PRO A 175 -28.30 -13.99 -23.26
N PHE A 176 -27.47 -14.29 -22.27
CA PHE A 176 -26.42 -13.38 -21.82
C PHE A 176 -25.48 -13.14 -23.01
N THR A 177 -25.53 -11.94 -23.57
CA THR A 177 -24.55 -11.50 -24.56
C THR A 177 -23.19 -11.44 -23.86
N GLN A 178 -22.42 -12.48 -24.16
CA GLN A 178 -21.00 -12.64 -23.94
C GLN A 178 -20.25 -11.33 -24.23
N TRP A 179 -19.70 -10.71 -23.20
CA TRP A 179 -18.61 -9.75 -23.37
C TRP A 179 -17.32 -10.29 -22.78
N ARG A 180 -16.37 -10.31 -23.71
CA ARG A 180 -15.03 -10.91 -23.72
C ARG A 180 -14.15 -10.19 -22.70
N GLY A 181 -13.39 -10.96 -21.93
CA GLY A 181 -12.66 -10.47 -20.76
C GLY A 181 -11.58 -9.44 -21.07
N THR A 182 -11.26 -8.64 -20.05
CA THR A 182 -9.93 -8.06 -19.85
C THR A 182 -9.61 -8.04 -18.35
N GLN A 183 -8.54 -8.78 -18.01
CA GLN A 183 -7.60 -8.59 -16.91
C GLN A 183 -8.13 -8.31 -15.50
N ALA A 184 -8.05 -9.36 -14.67
CA ALA A 184 -8.09 -9.29 -13.21
C ALA A 184 -7.07 -8.25 -12.70
N GLY A 185 -7.51 -7.37 -11.79
CA GLY A 185 -6.63 -6.47 -11.04
C GLY A 185 -7.00 -4.98 -11.04
N LYS A 186 -7.99 -4.54 -11.81
CA LYS A 186 -8.48 -3.15 -11.76
C LYS A 186 -9.79 -3.09 -10.96
N THR A 187 -9.82 -2.27 -9.92
CA THR A 187 -11.04 -1.93 -9.17
C THR A 187 -12.15 -1.58 -10.16
N ALA A 188 -13.35 -2.12 -9.97
CA ALA A 188 -14.46 -1.87 -10.88
C ALA A 188 -14.68 -0.35 -11.03
N PRO A 189 -14.84 0.17 -12.26
CA PRO A 189 -14.95 1.62 -12.48
C PRO A 189 -16.07 2.25 -11.64
N ALA A 190 -15.85 3.47 -11.16
CA ALA A 190 -16.83 4.19 -10.36
C ALA A 190 -18.18 4.37 -11.10
N ILE A 191 -19.26 4.62 -10.35
CA ILE A 191 -20.60 4.85 -10.90
C ILE A 191 -20.65 6.23 -11.58
N CYS A 192 -21.32 6.31 -12.72
CA CYS A 192 -21.48 7.55 -13.46
C CYS A 192 -22.52 8.46 -12.78
N TYR A 193 -22.07 9.50 -12.07
CA TYR A 193 -22.97 10.46 -11.42
C TYR A 193 -23.87 11.24 -12.39
N LYS A 194 -23.47 11.42 -13.66
CA LYS A 194 -24.32 12.05 -14.68
C LYS A 194 -25.45 11.12 -15.11
N PHE A 195 -25.17 9.82 -15.22
CA PHE A 195 -26.20 8.83 -15.54
C PHE A 195 -27.20 8.72 -14.39
N GLU A 196 -26.73 8.84 -13.15
CA GLU A 196 -27.59 8.83 -11.98
C GLU A 196 -28.64 9.95 -11.96
N LYS A 197 -28.36 11.07 -12.65
CA LYS A 197 -29.24 12.23 -12.81
C LYS A 197 -29.95 12.31 -14.18
N ASP A 198 -29.88 11.26 -15.01
CA ASP A 198 -30.37 11.27 -16.40
C ASP A 198 -29.71 12.30 -17.34
N GLU A 199 -28.49 12.73 -17.02
CA GLU A 199 -27.74 13.76 -17.78
C GLU A 199 -26.55 13.19 -18.57
N CYS A 200 -26.41 11.85 -18.66
CA CYS A 200 -25.28 11.25 -19.38
C CYS A 200 -25.57 11.05 -20.87
N SER A 201 -24.84 11.78 -21.73
CA SER A 201 -24.92 11.64 -23.18
C SER A 201 -24.00 10.58 -23.79
N TRP A 202 -23.10 9.98 -23.01
CA TRP A 202 -22.08 9.04 -23.52
C TRP A 202 -22.56 7.59 -23.67
N GLY A 203 -23.74 7.24 -23.15
CA GLY A 203 -24.32 5.90 -23.30
C GLY A 203 -23.34 4.78 -22.94
N ALA A 204 -23.22 3.77 -23.81
CA ALA A 204 -22.32 2.63 -23.62
C ALA A 204 -20.82 2.96 -23.73
N ALA A 205 -20.46 4.13 -24.29
CA ALA A 205 -19.08 4.61 -24.38
C ALA A 205 -18.63 5.35 -23.10
N CYS A 206 -19.49 5.45 -22.09
CA CYS A 206 -19.15 6.08 -20.83
C CYS A 206 -18.08 5.27 -20.08
N LYS A 207 -17.01 5.95 -19.65
CA LYS A 207 -15.93 5.35 -18.86
C LYS A 207 -16.35 4.88 -17.46
N PHE A 208 -17.52 5.29 -17.02
CA PHE A 208 -18.09 5.02 -15.70
C PHE A 208 -19.30 4.08 -15.83
N ARG A 209 -19.60 3.30 -14.79
CA ARG A 209 -20.71 2.34 -14.85
C ARG A 209 -22.07 3.03 -14.79
N HIS A 210 -22.97 2.65 -15.70
CA HIS A 210 -24.37 3.08 -15.72
C HIS A 210 -25.24 2.12 -14.92
N VAL A 211 -25.18 2.25 -13.60
CA VAL A 211 -25.95 1.44 -12.65
C VAL A 211 -26.53 2.34 -11.56
N CYS A 212 -27.72 2.02 -11.08
CA CYS A 212 -28.36 2.69 -9.96
C CYS A 212 -27.54 2.47 -8.68
N SER A 213 -27.21 3.53 -7.95
CA SER A 213 -26.49 3.45 -6.67
C SER A 213 -27.26 2.69 -5.59
N ALA A 214 -28.60 2.77 -5.60
CA ALA A 214 -29.46 2.17 -4.58
C ALA A 214 -29.72 0.67 -4.78
N CYS A 215 -29.73 0.16 -6.02
CA CYS A 215 -30.10 -1.24 -6.30
C CYS A 215 -29.23 -1.97 -7.33
N GLY A 216 -28.28 -1.29 -7.96
CA GLY A 216 -27.40 -1.85 -9.00
C GLY A 216 -28.08 -2.12 -10.35
N GLY A 217 -29.34 -1.73 -10.54
CA GLY A 217 -30.08 -1.90 -11.79
C GLY A 217 -29.61 -0.96 -12.90
N GLY A 218 -29.85 -1.35 -14.17
CA GLY A 218 -29.53 -0.54 -15.35
C GLY A 218 -30.52 0.59 -15.63
N HIS A 219 -30.86 1.35 -14.59
CA HIS A 219 -31.73 2.53 -14.66
C HIS A 219 -31.11 3.67 -13.82
N PRO A 220 -31.43 4.94 -14.10
CA PRO A 220 -31.02 6.08 -13.29
C PRO A 220 -31.61 6.00 -11.87
N ALA A 221 -31.07 6.77 -10.91
CA ALA A 221 -31.60 6.76 -9.55
C ALA A 221 -33.01 7.35 -9.45
N SER A 222 -33.35 8.27 -10.36
CA SER A 222 -34.70 8.84 -10.55
C SER A 222 -35.79 7.78 -10.73
N GLU A 223 -35.48 6.68 -11.40
CA GLU A 223 -36.45 5.61 -11.73
C GLU A 223 -36.36 4.40 -10.78
N CYS A 224 -35.64 4.53 -9.66
CA CYS A 224 -35.43 3.42 -8.74
C CYS A 224 -36.67 3.11 -7.90
N LYS A 225 -37.38 2.03 -8.25
CA LYS A 225 -38.55 1.54 -7.50
C LYS A 225 -38.22 0.89 -6.14
N ARG A 226 -36.94 0.76 -5.77
CA ARG A 226 -36.48 0.07 -4.54
C ARG A 226 -35.82 0.98 -3.49
N GLY A 227 -35.71 2.30 -3.70
CA GLY A 227 -34.99 3.18 -2.77
C GLY A 227 -35.58 4.58 -2.65
N GLY A 228 -36.28 4.84 -1.56
CA GLY A 228 -36.70 6.18 -1.17
C GLY A 228 -35.50 7.07 -0.82
N SER A 229 -35.44 8.23 -1.49
CA SER A 229 -34.72 9.47 -1.18
C SER A 229 -33.64 9.45 -0.08
N ILE A 230 -32.36 9.43 -0.47
CA ILE A 230 -31.31 10.12 0.30
C ILE A 230 -31.22 11.54 -0.26
N GLY A 231 -32.10 12.42 0.23
CA GLY A 231 -32.05 13.84 -0.04
C GLY A 231 -30.95 14.49 0.80
N THR A 232 -29.95 15.08 0.14
CA THR A 232 -28.95 15.95 0.77
C THR A 232 -29.66 17.19 1.33
N LYS A 233 -29.83 17.28 2.66
CA LYS A 233 -30.18 18.56 3.32
C LYS A 233 -29.00 19.52 3.15
N ARG A 234 -29.14 20.50 2.26
CA ARG A 234 -28.35 21.74 2.29
C ARG A 234 -29.04 22.70 3.25
N GLU A 235 -28.39 22.95 4.37
CA GLU A 235 -28.71 24.02 5.32
C GLU A 235 -28.50 25.38 4.63
N LYS A 236 -29.56 26.16 4.44
CA LYS A 236 -29.49 27.60 4.18
C LYS A 236 -30.67 28.31 4.85
N ASP A 237 -30.29 29.41 5.51
CA ASP A 237 -31.11 30.56 5.90
C ASP A 237 -32.01 30.43 7.13
N ARG A 238 -31.50 30.96 8.26
CA ARG A 238 -32.30 31.51 9.35
C ARG A 238 -31.77 32.90 9.72
N LYS A 239 -32.21 33.91 8.96
CA LYS A 239 -32.28 35.31 9.42
C LYS A 239 -33.71 35.57 9.88
N LYS A 240 -33.88 35.96 11.14
CA LYS A 240 -34.97 36.81 11.59
C LYS A 240 -34.41 37.78 12.61
#